data_AF-A0A4S4B4K1-F1
#
_entry.id   AF-A0A4S4B4K1-F1
#
_cell.length_a   1.000
_cell.length_b   1.000
_cell.length_c   1.000
_cell.angle_alpha   90.00
_cell.angle_beta   90.00
_cell.angle_gamma   90.00
#
_symmetry.space_group_name_H-M   'P 1'
#
loop_
_entity.id
_entity.type
_entity.pdbx_description
1 polymer ?
#
loop_
_entity_poly.entity_id
_entity_poly.type
_entity_poly.pdbx_seq_one_letter_code
_entity_poly.pdbx_strand_id
1 'polypeptide(L)'
;MTDSAPDLADVLALLMAFPGEEASTEATVEHLVALSGEQIRRVIEAVTAQAHAGNPSAPLSDGPEQGLTDSWREELMACRARTWPSPDQAGLLVGPHVLILTDGQQGVILGTAGVRVLGRSMGGSLMLLCQTIVMAEHAVNAQDLGNLRQQRIESASTTLSEIQPIE
;
A
#
# COMPACT_ATOMS: atom_id res chain seq x y z
N MET A 1 -12.37 -25.99 -5.74
CA MET A 1 -11.25 -25.06 -6.00
C MET A 1 -10.64 -24.78 -4.64
N THR A 2 -9.48 -25.37 -4.36
CA THR A 2 -8.76 -25.13 -3.10
C THR A 2 -8.10 -23.77 -3.20
N ASP A 3 -8.75 -22.79 -2.60
CA ASP A 3 -8.19 -21.47 -2.33
C ASP A 3 -7.14 -21.64 -1.22
N SER A 4 -5.96 -22.12 -1.60
CA SER A 4 -4.85 -22.27 -0.67
C SER A 4 -4.31 -20.88 -0.38
N ALA A 5 -4.51 -20.41 0.86
CA ALA A 5 -3.88 -19.19 1.34
C ALA A 5 -2.38 -19.22 1.02
N PRO A 6 -1.77 -18.08 0.62
CA PRO A 6 -0.35 -18.04 0.30
C PRO A 6 0.48 -18.54 1.49
N ASP A 7 1.43 -19.45 1.23
CA ASP A 7 2.36 -19.88 2.27
C ASP A 7 3.27 -18.70 2.66
N LEU A 8 3.51 -18.53 3.95
CA LEU A 8 4.34 -17.45 4.47
C LEU A 8 5.77 -17.57 3.94
N ALA A 9 6.26 -18.79 3.74
CA ALA A 9 7.59 -19.05 3.18
C ALA A 9 7.71 -18.53 1.75
N ASP A 10 6.68 -18.74 0.91
CA ASP A 10 6.65 -18.28 -0.48
C ASP A 10 6.62 -16.74 -0.54
N VAL A 11 5.80 -16.11 0.31
CA VAL A 11 5.73 -14.65 0.42
C VAL A 11 7.08 -14.07 0.85
N LEU A 12 7.75 -14.68 1.83
CA LEU A 12 9.06 -14.22 2.28
C LEU A 12 10.13 -14.36 1.19
N ALA A 13 10.16 -15.49 0.47
CA ALA A 13 11.08 -15.67 -0.65
C ALA A 13 10.87 -14.60 -1.73
N LEU A 14 9.61 -14.30 -2.05
CA LEU A 14 9.23 -13.26 -3.01
C LEU A 14 9.68 -11.86 -2.56
N LEU A 15 9.49 -11.51 -1.27
CA LEU A 15 9.92 -10.22 -0.73
C LEU A 15 11.43 -10.08 -0.61
N MET A 16 12.15 -11.17 -0.32
CA MET A 16 13.61 -11.16 -0.25
C MET A 16 14.27 -11.09 -1.63
N ALA A 17 13.57 -11.54 -2.67
CA ALA A 17 13.97 -11.34 -4.06
C ALA A 17 13.66 -9.93 -4.59
N PHE A 18 12.93 -9.11 -3.83
CA PHE A 18 12.58 -7.76 -4.24
C PHE A 18 13.70 -6.74 -3.91
N PRO A 19 13.99 -5.79 -4.81
CA PRO A 19 13.58 -5.73 -6.22
C PRO A 19 14.61 -6.46 -7.09
N GLY A 20 14.16 -7.45 -7.86
CA GLY A 20 15.01 -8.28 -8.70
C GLY A 20 14.32 -8.58 -10.04
N GLU A 21 15.12 -8.93 -11.06
CA GLU A 21 14.71 -9.03 -12.47
C GLU A 21 13.62 -10.08 -12.78
N GLU A 22 13.27 -10.98 -11.85
CA GLU A 22 12.33 -12.08 -12.11
C GLU A 22 10.93 -11.91 -11.47
N ALA A 23 10.75 -11.02 -10.50
CA ALA A 23 9.45 -10.80 -9.84
C ALA A 23 8.90 -9.42 -10.19
N SER A 24 7.81 -9.36 -10.95
CA SER A 24 7.14 -8.08 -11.19
C SER A 24 6.64 -7.54 -9.84
N THR A 25 6.92 -6.26 -9.54
CA THR A 25 6.37 -5.55 -8.38
C THR A 25 4.86 -5.80 -8.24
N GLU A 26 4.16 -5.89 -9.38
CA GLU A 26 2.74 -6.20 -9.47
C GLU A 26 2.39 -7.58 -8.91
N ALA A 27 3.12 -8.65 -9.28
CA ALA A 27 2.89 -9.99 -8.73
C ALA A 27 3.12 -10.04 -7.21
N THR A 28 4.17 -9.36 -6.72
CA THR A 28 4.43 -9.24 -5.27
C THR A 28 3.30 -8.51 -4.56
N VAL A 29 2.80 -7.43 -5.15
CA VAL A 29 1.68 -6.66 -4.60
C VAL A 29 0.40 -7.50 -4.60
N GLU A 30 0.10 -8.23 -5.67
CA GLU A 30 -1.08 -9.12 -5.73
C GLU A 30 -1.06 -10.15 -4.61
N HIS A 31 0.08 -10.80 -4.36
CA HIS A 31 0.23 -11.77 -3.27
C HIS A 31 0.04 -11.11 -1.90
N LEU A 32 0.63 -9.94 -1.67
CA LEU A 32 0.47 -9.20 -0.40
C LEU A 32 -0.96 -8.74 -0.17
N VAL A 33 -1.64 -8.26 -1.21
CA VAL A 33 -3.01 -7.73 -1.14
C VAL A 33 -4.02 -8.83 -0.78
N ALA A 34 -3.73 -10.08 -1.17
CA ALA A 34 -4.54 -11.26 -0.84
C ALA A 34 -4.42 -11.73 0.63
N LEU A 35 -3.42 -11.24 1.38
CA LEU A 35 -3.22 -11.59 2.78
C LEU A 35 -4.21 -10.87 3.71
N SER A 36 -4.47 -11.48 4.87
CA SER A 36 -5.11 -10.80 6.00
C SER A 36 -4.14 -9.89 6.75
N GLY A 37 -4.66 -8.96 7.55
CA GLY A 37 -3.83 -8.06 8.35
C GLY A 37 -2.92 -8.80 9.33
N GLU A 38 -3.39 -9.90 9.92
CA GLU A 38 -2.54 -10.74 10.78
C GLU A 38 -1.41 -11.41 10.00
N GLN A 39 -1.68 -11.89 8.79
CA GLN A 39 -0.63 -12.46 7.93
C GLN A 39 0.40 -11.41 7.54
N ILE A 40 -0.02 -10.17 7.24
CA ILE A 40 0.92 -9.06 6.98
C ILE A 40 1.79 -8.78 8.21
N ARG A 41 1.22 -8.77 9.41
CA ARG A 41 2.01 -8.63 10.64
C ARG A 41 3.05 -9.74 10.78
N ARG A 42 2.67 -11.00 10.53
CA ARG A 42 3.63 -12.14 10.54
C ARG A 42 4.72 -12.00 9.49
N VAL A 43 4.40 -11.47 8.30
CA VAL A 43 5.39 -11.15 7.27
C VAL A 43 6.38 -10.11 7.80
N ILE A 44 5.90 -9.02 8.41
CA ILE A 44 6.75 -7.98 8.98
C ILE A 44 7.69 -8.57 10.04
N GLU A 45 7.17 -9.39 10.95
CA GLU A 45 7.96 -10.07 11.99
C GLU A 45 9.04 -10.99 11.39
N ALA A 46 8.68 -11.78 10.38
CA ALA A 46 9.61 -12.72 9.75
C ALA A 46 10.69 -12.02 8.93
N VAL A 47 10.34 -11.00 8.13
CA VAL A 47 11.30 -10.15 7.42
C VAL A 47 12.23 -9.46 8.43
N THR A 48 11.68 -8.97 9.53
CA THR A 48 12.46 -8.33 10.60
C THR A 48 13.43 -9.31 11.25
N ALA A 49 12.98 -10.53 11.57
CA ALA A 49 13.85 -11.57 12.14
C ALA A 49 14.98 -11.96 11.17
N GLN A 50 14.68 -12.10 9.89
CA GLN A 50 15.66 -12.42 8.85
C GLN A 50 16.69 -11.31 8.66
N ALA A 51 16.24 -10.04 8.63
CA ALA A 51 17.12 -8.88 8.53
C ALA A 51 18.09 -8.81 9.73
N HIS A 52 17.62 -9.11 10.94
CA HIS A 52 18.49 -9.16 12.13
C HIS A 52 19.47 -10.34 12.13
N ALA A 53 19.11 -11.47 11.52
CA ALA A 53 19.98 -12.64 11.40
C ALA A 53 21.12 -12.47 10.36
N GLY A 54 20.96 -11.53 9.41
CA GLY A 54 21.83 -11.32 8.25
C GLY A 54 22.88 -10.21 8.34
N ASN A 55 23.22 -9.71 9.54
CA ASN A 55 24.07 -8.53 9.83
C ASN A 55 23.26 -7.20 9.79
N PRO A 56 23.40 -6.33 10.81
CA PRO A 56 22.44 -5.29 11.12
C PRO A 56 22.52 -4.13 10.12
N SER A 57 21.35 -3.71 9.64
CA SER A 57 21.00 -2.34 9.32
C SER A 57 22.17 -1.43 8.95
N ALA A 58 22.49 -1.34 7.65
CA ALA A 58 23.29 -0.21 7.19
C ALA A 58 22.56 1.08 7.63
N PRO A 59 23.15 1.90 8.52
CA PRO A 59 22.57 3.19 8.82
C PRO A 59 22.42 3.94 7.49
N LEU A 60 21.26 4.59 7.28
CA LEU A 60 21.29 5.73 6.35
C LEU A 60 22.36 6.64 6.92
N SER A 61 23.42 6.91 6.16
CA SER A 61 24.45 7.86 6.55
C SER A 61 23.78 9.13 7.09
N ASP A 62 24.32 9.62 8.20
CA ASP A 62 23.83 10.78 8.94
C ASP A 62 23.63 12.00 8.05
N GLY A 63 22.47 12.65 8.21
CA GLY A 63 22.19 14.00 7.70
C GLY A 63 21.40 14.05 6.38
N PRO A 64 20.42 14.98 6.24
CA PRO A 64 19.66 15.11 5.02
C PRO A 64 20.55 15.73 3.95
N GLU A 65 21.10 14.91 3.06
CA GLU A 65 21.38 15.39 1.71
C GLU A 65 20.03 15.85 1.14
N GLN A 66 19.89 17.14 0.85
CA GLN A 66 18.62 17.76 0.47
C GLN A 66 17.98 17.05 -0.74
N GLY A 67 18.79 16.46 -1.63
CA GLY A 67 18.32 15.61 -2.74
C GLY A 67 17.71 14.27 -2.31
N LEU A 68 18.16 13.67 -1.20
CA LEU A 68 17.63 12.41 -0.69
C LEU A 68 16.24 12.60 -0.06
N THR A 69 16.00 13.74 0.58
CA THR A 69 14.70 14.03 1.20
C THR A 69 13.64 14.32 0.13
N ASP A 70 14.01 15.05 -0.93
CA ASP A 70 13.12 15.35 -2.04
C ASP A 70 12.79 14.08 -2.84
N SER A 71 13.77 13.22 -3.12
CA SER A 71 13.53 11.93 -3.78
C SER A 71 12.63 11.01 -2.95
N TRP A 72 12.81 10.95 -1.64
CA TRP A 72 11.92 10.18 -0.75
C TRP A 72 10.51 10.77 -0.69
N ARG A 73 10.38 12.09 -0.75
CA ARG A 73 9.07 12.73 -0.82
C ARG A 73 8.37 12.37 -2.13
N GLU A 74 9.06 12.45 -3.27
CA GLU A 74 8.51 12.04 -4.56
C GLU A 74 8.09 10.57 -4.56
N GLU A 75 8.95 9.69 -4.03
CA GLU A 75 8.66 8.26 -3.88
C GLU A 75 7.38 8.04 -3.05
N LEU A 76 7.26 8.68 -1.88
CA LEU A 76 6.08 8.56 -1.02
C LEU A 76 4.82 9.18 -1.62
N MET A 77 4.94 10.26 -2.39
CA MET A 77 3.81 10.88 -3.09
C MET A 77 3.32 10.05 -4.27
N ALA A 78 4.17 9.20 -4.84
CA ALA A 78 3.82 8.24 -5.89
C ALA A 78 3.26 6.92 -5.33
N CYS A 79 3.28 6.73 -4.01
CA CYS A 79 2.80 5.51 -3.39
C CYS A 79 1.28 5.35 -3.52
N ARG A 80 0.87 4.13 -3.83
CA ARG A 80 -0.49 3.64 -3.53
C ARG A 80 -0.52 3.02 -2.16
N ALA A 81 -1.66 3.07 -1.49
CA ALA A 81 -1.79 2.52 -0.15
C ALA A 81 -2.87 1.44 -0.07
N ARG A 82 -2.68 0.51 0.85
CA ARG A 82 -3.72 -0.40 1.34
C ARG A 82 -3.64 -0.47 2.85
N THR A 83 -4.79 -0.51 3.50
CA THR A 83 -4.89 -0.70 4.95
C THR A 83 -5.79 -1.88 5.28
N TRP A 84 -5.38 -2.67 6.26
CA TRP A 84 -6.23 -3.66 6.93
C TRP A 84 -6.67 -3.05 8.26
N PRO A 85 -7.98 -2.92 8.52
CA PRO A 85 -8.49 -2.31 9.75
C PRO A 85 -8.38 -3.25 10.94
N SER A 86 -8.67 -2.72 12.13
CA SER A 86 -8.77 -3.46 13.40
C SER A 86 -9.60 -4.75 13.27
N PRO A 87 -9.23 -5.84 13.98
CA PRO A 87 -8.23 -5.90 15.07
C PRO A 87 -6.77 -6.04 14.62
N ASP A 88 -6.53 -6.59 13.44
CA ASP A 88 -5.17 -6.86 12.94
C ASP A 88 -4.74 -5.74 11.99
N GLN A 89 -4.48 -4.57 12.58
CA GLN A 89 -4.16 -3.38 11.80
C GLN A 89 -2.84 -3.55 11.04
N ALA A 90 -2.89 -3.34 9.74
CA ALA A 90 -1.71 -3.35 8.87
C ALA A 90 -1.83 -2.32 7.74
N GLY A 91 -0.69 -1.93 7.17
CA GLY A 91 -0.57 -0.98 6.09
C GLY A 91 0.49 -1.42 5.09
N LEU A 92 0.21 -1.17 3.82
CA LEU A 92 1.11 -1.38 2.69
C LEU A 92 1.18 -0.08 1.89
N LEU A 93 2.40 0.39 1.61
CA LEU A 93 2.67 1.41 0.59
C LEU A 93 3.43 0.78 -0.56
N VAL A 94 2.98 1.06 -1.78
CA VAL A 94 3.58 0.57 -3.02
C VAL A 94 4.04 1.78 -3.82
N GLY A 95 5.34 2.07 -3.76
CA GLY A 95 5.99 3.08 -4.57
C GLY A 95 6.61 2.50 -5.84
N PRO A 96 7.11 3.35 -6.75
CA PRO A 96 7.83 2.91 -7.95
C PRO A 96 9.06 2.02 -7.67
N HIS A 97 9.79 2.29 -6.59
CA HIS A 97 11.05 1.61 -6.25
C HIS A 97 11.02 0.93 -4.88
N VAL A 98 10.00 1.20 -4.07
CA VAL A 98 9.91 0.67 -2.70
C VAL A 98 8.58 0.00 -2.41
N LEU A 99 8.63 -1.05 -1.60
CA LEU A 99 7.47 -1.62 -0.92
C LEU A 99 7.66 -1.40 0.58
N ILE A 100 6.64 -0.85 1.26
CA ILE A 100 6.68 -0.58 2.69
C ILE A 100 5.53 -1.32 3.36
N LEU A 101 5.85 -2.15 4.35
CA LEU A 101 4.86 -2.81 5.21
C LEU A 101 4.93 -2.21 6.62
N THR A 102 3.79 -2.03 7.27
CA THR A 102 3.74 -1.58 8.67
C THR A 102 2.52 -2.13 9.41
N ASP A 103 2.66 -2.41 10.70
CA ASP A 103 1.55 -2.73 11.62
C ASP A 103 1.26 -1.57 12.59
N GLY A 104 1.88 -0.40 12.37
CA GLY A 104 1.81 0.76 13.25
C GLY A 104 2.73 0.71 14.48
N GLN A 105 3.33 -0.44 14.80
CA GLN A 105 4.34 -0.60 15.85
C GLN A 105 5.74 -0.84 15.30
N GLN A 106 5.82 -1.40 14.10
CA GLN A 106 7.03 -1.69 13.35
C GLN A 106 6.73 -1.55 11.86
N GLY A 107 7.79 -1.47 11.07
CA GLY A 107 7.65 -1.51 9.62
C GLY A 107 8.90 -2.04 8.96
N VAL A 108 8.77 -2.41 7.70
CA VAL A 108 9.89 -2.81 6.85
C VAL A 108 9.79 -2.07 5.53
N ILE A 109 10.92 -1.55 5.05
CA ILE A 109 11.09 -1.02 3.71
C ILE A 109 11.87 -2.06 2.92
N LEU A 110 11.33 -2.44 1.77
CA LEU A 110 11.97 -3.28 0.77
C LEU A 110 12.27 -2.36 -0.42
N GLY A 111 13.53 -2.32 -0.86
CA GLY A 111 13.96 -1.50 -1.99
C GLY A 111 15.26 -2.02 -2.58
N THR A 112 15.76 -1.35 -3.62
CA THR A 112 16.98 -1.78 -4.37
C THR A 112 18.23 -1.89 -3.50
N ALA A 113 18.29 -1.10 -2.43
CA ALA A 113 19.36 -1.14 -1.43
C ALA A 113 19.21 -2.29 -0.41
N GLY A 114 18.15 -3.11 -0.51
CA GLY A 114 17.83 -4.21 0.39
C GLY A 114 16.68 -3.89 1.35
N VAL A 115 16.66 -4.65 2.46
CA VAL A 115 15.61 -4.59 3.49
C VAL A 115 16.04 -3.69 4.65
N ARG A 116 15.13 -2.83 5.10
CA ARG A 116 15.33 -1.98 6.28
C ARG A 116 14.19 -2.11 7.27
N VAL A 117 14.53 -2.41 8.52
CA VAL A 117 13.57 -2.44 9.63
C VAL A 117 13.38 -1.03 10.20
N LEU A 118 12.13 -0.67 10.48
CA LEU A 118 11.71 0.59 11.05
C LEU A 118 11.13 0.39 12.45
N GLY A 119 11.52 1.26 13.37
CA GLY A 119 11.00 1.27 14.74
C GLY A 119 9.63 1.93 14.86
N ARG A 120 9.10 1.90 16.09
CA ARG A 120 7.74 2.33 16.46
C ARG A 120 7.33 3.73 16.03
N SER A 121 8.23 4.71 16.14
CA SER A 121 7.92 6.09 15.75
C SER A 121 7.60 6.19 14.25
N MET A 122 8.42 5.58 13.40
CA MET A 122 8.17 5.55 11.96
C MET A 122 7.00 4.65 11.59
N GLY A 123 6.83 3.49 12.25
CA GLY A 123 5.68 2.60 12.02
C GLY A 123 4.34 3.32 12.21
N GLY A 124 4.20 4.08 13.30
CA GLY A 124 2.99 4.87 13.55
C GLY A 124 2.74 5.95 12.49
N SER A 125 3.78 6.70 12.10
CA SER A 125 3.66 7.73 11.05
C SER A 125 3.32 7.14 9.68
N LEU A 126 3.91 6.00 9.32
CA LEU A 126 3.60 5.30 8.07
C LEU A 126 2.18 4.76 8.07
N MET A 127 1.70 4.21 9.19
CA MET A 127 0.32 3.77 9.31
C MET A 127 -0.66 4.92 9.07
N LEU A 128 -0.40 6.09 9.67
CA LEU A 128 -1.22 7.29 9.45
C LEU A 128 -1.18 7.74 7.98
N LEU A 129 -0.01 7.67 7.32
CA LEU A 129 0.12 7.96 5.90
C LEU A 129 -0.72 6.99 5.05
N CYS A 130 -0.63 5.69 5.29
CA CYS A 130 -1.45 4.67 4.60
C CYS A 130 -2.94 4.99 4.72
N GLN A 131 -3.41 5.26 5.95
CA GLN A 131 -4.80 5.61 6.21
C GLN A 131 -5.22 6.89 5.50
N THR A 132 -4.36 7.90 5.49
CA THR A 132 -4.63 9.18 4.82
C THR A 132 -4.79 8.99 3.32
N ILE A 133 -3.90 8.23 2.68
CA ILE A 133 -3.97 7.94 1.23
C ILE A 133 -5.27 7.17 0.91
N VAL A 134 -5.56 6.09 1.65
CA VAL A 134 -6.78 5.28 1.45
C VAL A 134 -8.05 6.14 1.64
N MET A 135 -8.08 7.00 2.65
CA MET A 135 -9.22 7.91 2.88
C MET A 135 -9.38 8.92 1.74
N ALA A 136 -8.28 9.49 1.25
CA ALA A 136 -8.30 10.41 0.12
C ALA A 136 -8.81 9.72 -1.15
N GLU A 137 -8.34 8.51 -1.45
CA GLU A 137 -8.81 7.70 -2.57
C GLU A 137 -10.32 7.41 -2.46
N HIS A 138 -10.81 7.04 -1.29
CA HIS A 138 -12.24 6.82 -1.06
C HIS A 138 -13.08 8.09 -1.25
N ALA A 139 -12.59 9.25 -0.80
CA ALA A 139 -13.29 10.53 -0.96
C ALA A 139 -13.43 10.93 -2.43
N VAL A 140 -12.36 10.78 -3.22
CA VAL A 140 -12.37 11.04 -4.67
C VAL A 140 -13.33 10.09 -5.38
N ASN A 141 -13.25 8.79 -5.10
CA ASN A 141 -14.15 7.79 -5.68
C ASN A 141 -15.63 8.08 -5.36
N ALA A 142 -15.93 8.51 -4.13
CA ALA A 142 -17.29 8.86 -3.74
C ALA A 142 -17.81 10.10 -4.48
N GLN A 143 -16.94 11.09 -4.73
CA GLN A 143 -17.27 12.29 -5.50
C GLN A 143 -17.58 11.95 -6.97
N ASP A 144 -16.75 11.13 -7.60
CA ASP A 144 -16.94 10.71 -9.00
C ASP A 144 -18.23 9.91 -9.18
N LEU A 145 -18.54 9.00 -8.25
CA LEU A 145 -19.81 8.28 -8.24
C LEU A 145 -21.02 9.23 -8.08
N GLY A 146 -20.88 10.30 -7.29
CA GLY A 146 -21.90 11.34 -7.16
C GLY A 146 -22.14 12.08 -8.48
N ASN A 147 -21.07 12.49 -9.15
CA ASN A 147 -21.13 13.18 -10.44
C ASN A 147 -21.81 12.32 -11.52
N LEU A 148 -21.47 11.03 -11.60
CA LEU A 148 -22.08 10.09 -12.54
C LEU A 148 -23.58 9.88 -12.26
N ARG A 149 -23.99 9.84 -10.98
CA ARG A 149 -25.41 9.76 -10.60
C ARG A 149 -26.16 11.02 -11.02
N GLN A 150 -25.57 12.19 -10.82
CA GLN A 150 -26.16 13.47 -11.19
C GLN A 150 -26.35 13.58 -12.71
N GLN A 151 -25.35 13.21 -13.50
CA GLN A 151 -25.44 13.18 -14.97
C GLN A 151 -26.57 12.26 -15.46
N ARG A 152 -26.78 11.10 -14.81
CA ARG A 152 -27.90 10.21 -15.14
C ARG A 152 -29.25 10.83 -14.84
N ILE A 153 -29.39 11.51 -13.70
CA ILE A 153 -30.63 12.19 -13.32
C ILE A 153 -30.94 13.30 -14.34
N GLU A 154 -29.95 14.11 -14.70
CA GLU A 154 -30.09 15.20 -15.67
C GLU A 154 -30.44 14.66 -17.06
N SER A 155 -29.78 13.58 -17.51
CA SER A 155 -30.05 12.94 -18.80
C SER A 155 -31.43 12.26 -18.85
N ALA A 156 -31.89 11.66 -17.75
CA ALA A 156 -33.24 11.08 -17.65
C ALA A 156 -34.34 12.15 -17.50
N SER A 157 -34.02 13.29 -16.90
CA SER A 157 -34.94 14.42 -16.73
C SER A 157 -35.19 15.17 -18.05
N THR A 158 -34.23 15.18 -18.98
CA THR A 158 -34.41 15.79 -20.31
C THR A 158 -35.39 15.01 -21.20
N THR A 159 -35.57 13.71 -20.99
CA THR A 159 -36.50 12.89 -21.80
C THR A 159 -37.98 12.99 -21.40
N LEU A 160 -38.30 13.53 -20.21
CA LEU A 160 -39.68 13.60 -19.71
C LEU A 160 -40.38 14.94 -19.98
N SER A 161 -39.66 16.00 -20.37
CA SER A 161 -40.25 17.33 -20.64
C SER A 161 -40.71 17.55 -22.09
N GLU A 162 -40.50 16.58 -23.00
CA GLU A 162 -40.88 16.71 -24.42
C GLU A 162 -42.11 15.87 -24.83
N ILE A 163 -42.82 15.25 -23.88
CA ILE A 163 -44.05 14.53 -24.20
C ILE A 163 -45.20 15.55 -24.34
N GLN A 164 -45.48 15.98 -25.58
CA GLN A 164 -46.73 16.66 -25.89
C GLN A 164 -47.90 15.70 -25.59
N PRO A 165 -48.94 16.14 -24.85
CA PRO A 165 -50.12 15.32 -24.63
C PRO A 165 -50.77 15.00 -25.99
N ILE A 166 -51.08 13.72 -26.19
CA ILE A 166 -51.84 13.26 -27.36
C ILE A 166 -53.27 13.76 -27.15
N GLU A 167 -53.75 14.67 -28.01
CA GLU A 167 -55.16 15.03 -28.15
C GLU A 167 -55.95 13.96 -28.92
#